data_AF-A0A846BXD7-F1
#
_entry.id   AF-A0A846BXD7-F1
#
_cell.length_a   1.000
_cell.length_b   1.000
_cell.length_c   1.000
_cell.angle_alpha   90.00
_cell.angle_beta   90.00
_cell.angle_gamma   90.00
#
_symmetry.space_group_name_H-M   'P 1'
#
loop_
_entity.id
_entity.type
_entity.pdbx_description
1 polymer ?
#
loop_
_entity_poly.entity_id
_entity_poly.type
_entity_poly.pdbx_seq_one_letter_code
_entity_poly.pdbx_strand_id
1 'polypeptide(L)' 'MIKLYGHELSGNSYKVQLFLSVLGIEHQYVRVDLMKGEHKQPEFLAINPFG' A
#
# COMPACT_ATOMS: atom_id res chain seq x y z
N MET A 1 14.25 -1.09 4.54
CA MET A 1 13.65 -1.16 3.19
C MET A 1 12.25 -0.58 3.26
N ILE A 2 11.87 0.30 2.32
CA ILE A 2 10.54 0.91 2.30
C ILE A 2 9.50 -0.15 1.95
N LYS A 3 8.38 -0.16 2.68
CA LYS A 3 7.20 -0.99 2.35
C LYS A 3 6.07 -0.08 1.89
N LEU A 4 5.59 -0.30 0.68
CA LEU A 4 4.40 0.36 0.15
C LEU A 4 3.22 -0.61 0.26
N TYR A 5 2.34 -0.35 1.21
CA TYR A 5 1.09 -1.11 1.35
C TYR A 5 0.03 -0.53 0.41
N GLY A 6 -0.59 -1.37 -0.41
CA GLY A 6 -1.56 -0.88 -1.37
C GLY A 6 -2.28 -1.96 -2.15
N HIS A 7 -3.19 -1.51 -3.02
CA HIS A 7 -3.90 -2.36 -3.97
C HIS A 7 -3.67 -1.82 -5.38
N GLU A 8 -3.46 -2.70 -6.35
CA GLU A 8 -3.02 -2.33 -7.70
C GLU A 8 -4.04 -1.46 -8.44
N LEU A 9 -5.34 -1.62 -8.10
CA LEU A 9 -6.44 -0.81 -8.66
C LEU A 9 -6.68 0.51 -7.92
N SER A 10 -5.95 0.79 -6.83
CA SER A 10 -6.07 2.05 -6.09
C SER A 10 -5.25 3.14 -6.77
N GLY A 11 -5.93 4.18 -7.26
CA GLY A 11 -5.25 5.37 -7.79
C GLY A 11 -4.34 6.06 -6.77
N ASN A 12 -4.63 5.94 -5.47
CA ASN A 12 -3.77 6.48 -4.41
C ASN A 12 -2.50 5.65 -4.25
N SER A 13 -2.60 4.31 -4.24
CA SER A 13 -1.44 3.44 -4.18
C SER A 13 -0.55 3.59 -5.42
N TYR A 14 -1.16 3.74 -6.60
CA TYR A 14 -0.44 3.93 -7.86
C TYR A 14 0.43 5.19 -7.86
N LYS A 15 -0.10 6.33 -7.40
CA LYS A 15 0.66 7.60 -7.35
C LYS A 15 1.95 7.47 -6.54
N VAL A 16 1.89 6.80 -5.39
CA VAL A 16 3.06 6.60 -4.51
C VAL A 16 4.05 5.63 -5.16
N GLN A 17 3.56 4.51 -5.72
CA GLN A 17 4.42 3.55 -6.42
C GLN A 17 5.15 4.17 -7.61
N LEU A 18 4.43 4.96 -8.41
CA LEU A 18 5.00 5.68 -9.55
C LEU A 18 6.09 6.65 -9.09
N PHE A 19 5.84 7.42 -8.02
CA PHE A 19 6.82 8.38 -7.53
C PHE A 19 8.09 7.69 -7.01
N LEU A 20 7.95 6.58 -6.28
CA LEU A 20 9.09 5.77 -5.84
C LEU A 20 9.91 5.24 -7.03
N SER A 21 9.22 4.79 -8.09
CA SER A 21 9.86 4.35 -9.34
C SER A 21 10.63 5.48 -10.03
N VAL A 22 10.01 6.67 -10.15
CA VAL A 22 10.66 7.87 -10.72
C VAL A 22 11.90 8.28 -9.95
N LEU A 23 11.89 8.15 -8.62
CA LEU A 23 13.04 8.45 -7.77
C LEU A 23 14.09 7.33 -7.73
N GLY A 24 13.83 6.18 -8.36
CA GLY A 24 14.73 5.02 -8.31
C GLY A 24 14.87 4.42 -6.91
N ILE A 25 13.87 4.58 -6.04
CA ILE A 25 13.92 4.09 -4.66
C ILE A 25 13.41 2.65 -4.60
N GLU A 26 14.29 1.75 -4.16
CA GLU A 26 13.93 0.36 -3.91
C GLU A 26 12.87 0.26 -2.80
N HIS A 27 11.78 -0.45 -3.10
CA HIS A 27 10.68 -0.65 -2.17
C HIS A 27 10.01 -2.01 -2.40
N GLN A 28 9.47 -2.56 -1.32
CA GLN A 28 8.62 -3.73 -1.37
C GLN A 28 7.16 -3.29 -1.50
N TYR A 29 6.46 -3.77 -2.52
CA TYR A 29 5.01 -3.61 -2.61
C TYR A 29 4.33 -4.72 -1.80
N VAL A 30 3.58 -4.33 -0.78
CA VAL A 30 2.79 -5.25 0.05
C VAL A 30 1.33 -5.10 -0.36
N ARG A 31 0.82 -6.12 -1.06
CA ARG A 31 -0.58 -6.12 -1.51
C ARG A 31 -1.52 -6.19 -0.30
N VAL A 32 -2.55 -5.36 -0.33
CA VAL A 32 -3.68 -5.35 0.61
C VAL A 32 -4.94 -5.72 -0.16
N ASP A 33 -5.51 -6.89 0.10
CA ASP A 33 -6.73 -7.37 -0.56
C ASP A 33 -7.95 -6.60 -0.03
N LEU A 34 -8.36 -5.59 -0.80
CA LEU A 34 -9.53 -4.76 -0.47
C LEU A 34 -10.83 -5.55 -0.57
N MET A 35 -10.91 -6.57 -1.44
CA MET A 35 -12.11 -7.39 -1.64
C MET A 35 -12.36 -8.31 -0.45
N LYS A 36 -11.28 -8.78 0.19
CA LYS A 36 -11.35 -9.50 1.47
C LYS A 36 -11.43 -8.59 2.69
N GLY A 37 -11.37 -7.27 2.50
CA GLY A 37 -11.42 -6.32 3.61
C GLY A 37 -10.17 -6.30 4.48
N GLU A 38 -8.99 -6.65 3.94
CA GLU A 38 -7.73 -6.69 4.71
C GLU A 38 -7.39 -5.32 5.33
N HIS A 39 -7.70 -4.23 4.63
CA HIS A 39 -7.55 -2.84 5.12
C HIS A 39 -8.36 -2.52 6.39
N LYS A 40 -9.35 -3.34 6.74
CA LYS A 40 -10.17 -3.17 7.95
C LYS A 40 -9.76 -4.13 9.08
N GLN A 41 -8.83 -5.03 8.84
CA GLN A 41 -8.40 -5.99 9.85
C GLN A 41 -7.47 -5.32 10.87
N PRO A 42 -7.44 -5.79 12.13
CA PRO A 42 -6.62 -5.20 13.19
C PRO A 42 -5.15 -5.01 12.80
N GLU A 43 -4.59 -5.94 12.03
CA GLU A 43 -3.21 -5.90 11.57
C GLU A 43 -2.93 -4.70 10.67
N PHE A 44 -3.87 -4.36 9.76
CA PHE A 44 -3.72 -3.21 8.89
C PHE A 44 -4.09 -1.90 9.60
N LEU A 45 -5.09 -1.92 10.49
CA LEU A 45 -5.48 -0.76 11.28
C LEU A 45 -4.37 -0.29 12.23
N ALA A 46 -3.50 -1.20 12.68
CA ALA A 46 -2.29 -0.85 13.41
C ALA A 46 -1.27 -0.05 12.56
N ILE A 47 -1.36 -0.13 11.23
CA ILE A 47 -0.52 0.62 10.28
C ILE A 47 -1.22 1.92 9.86
N ASN A 48 -2.51 1.83 9.51
CA ASN A 48 -3.34 2.97 9.11
C ASN A 48 -4.67 2.95 9.90
N PRO A 49 -4.85 3.82 10.91
CA PRO A 49 -6.05 3.80 11.76
C PRO A 49 -7.34 4.17 11.00
N PHE A 50 -7.24 4.71 9.79
CA PHE A 50 -8.41 5.03 8.97
C PHE A 50 -8.87 3.90 8.05
N GLY A 51 -8.12 2.79 7.98
CA GLY A 51 -8.40 1.65 7.10
C GLY A 51 -8.34 2.03 5.63
#